data_AF-A0A3S2CJP8-F1
#
_entry.id   AF-A0A3S2CJP8-F1
#
_cell.length_a   1.000
_cell.length_b   1.000
_cell.length_c   1.000
_cell.angle_alpha   90.00
_cell.angle_beta   90.00
_cell.angle_gamma   90.00
#
_symmetry.space_group_name_H-M   'P 1'
#
loop_
_entity.id
_entity.type
_entity.pdbx_description
1 polymer ?
#
loop_
_entity_poly.entity_id
_entity_poly.type
_entity_poly.pdbx_seq_one_letter_code
_entity_poly.pdbx_strand_id
1 'polypeptide(L)'
;MERYFSVAIVTLLCSLMIFGIALTVARTHKRTGVLAPTMTGDPLLERTIRANSNSIEWLPIFLPSMWLFAVYWSAPWAAALGLLWIMTVPVGTAEAVPRLLYSIFRRM
;
A
#
# COMPACT_ATOMS: atom_id res chain seq x y z
N MET A 1 9.97 25.74 -1.14
CA MET A 1 9.69 24.45 -0.47
C MET A 1 8.19 24.21 -0.30
N GLU A 2 7.37 25.23 -0.01
CA GLU A 2 5.88 25.16 0.07
C GLU A 2 5.20 24.40 -1.09
N ARG A 3 5.68 24.56 -2.33
CA ARG A 3 5.03 24.02 -3.54
C ARG A 3 4.91 22.50 -3.56
N TYR A 4 5.79 21.75 -2.88
CA TYR A 4 5.80 20.27 -2.90
C TYR A 4 5.30 19.65 -1.59
N PHE A 5 4.84 20.46 -0.65
CA PHE A 5 4.39 19.97 0.65
C PHE A 5 3.27 18.92 0.54
N SER A 6 2.31 19.15 -0.35
CA SER A 6 1.23 18.18 -0.63
C SER A 6 1.76 16.85 -1.15
N VAL A 7 2.73 16.87 -2.08
CA VAL A 7 3.34 15.68 -2.69
C VAL A 7 4.20 14.92 -1.66
N ALA A 8 4.89 15.64 -0.76
CA ALA A 8 5.63 15.03 0.33
C ALA A 8 4.69 14.31 1.33
N ILE A 9 3.55 14.91 1.68
CA ILE A 9 2.53 14.26 2.50
C ILE A 9 2.01 12.99 1.81
N VAL A 10 1.72 13.05 0.50
CA VAL A 10 1.25 11.87 -0.25
C VAL A 10 2.31 10.77 -0.25
N THR A 11 3.58 11.12 -0.39
CA THR A 11 4.69 10.16 -0.30
C THR A 11 4.76 9.50 1.08
N LEU A 12 4.59 10.27 2.16
CA LEU A 12 4.54 9.72 3.52
C LEU A 12 3.35 8.79 3.73
N LEU A 13 2.16 9.18 3.25
CA LEU A 13 0.95 8.35 3.31
C LEU A 13 1.14 7.04 2.53
N CYS A 14 1.76 7.11 1.35
CA CYS A 14 2.10 5.94 0.55
C CYS A 14 3.04 4.99 1.31
N SER A 15 4.09 5.52 1.94
CA SER A 15 5.02 4.73 2.76
C SER A 15 4.32 4.06 3.96
N LEU A 16 3.42 4.79 4.64
CA LEU A 16 2.63 4.25 5.74
C LEU A 16 1.67 3.15 5.28
N MET A 17 1.07 3.29 4.10
CA MET A 17 0.22 2.25 3.51
C MET A 17 1.01 0.97 3.26
N ILE A 18 2.17 1.06 2.57
CA ILE A 18 3.02 -0.10 2.30
C ILE A 18 3.49 -0.76 3.61
N PHE A 19 3.86 0.04 4.60
CA PHE A 19 4.20 -0.46 5.93
C PHE A 19 3.02 -1.18 6.61
N GLY A 20 1.80 -0.66 6.49
CA GLY A 20 0.58 -1.31 6.99
C GLY A 20 0.28 -2.65 6.32
N ILE A 21 0.53 -2.77 5.02
CA ILE A 21 0.41 -4.04 4.28
C ILE A 21 1.49 -5.04 4.75
N ALA A 22 2.74 -4.59 4.93
CA ALA A 22 3.81 -5.43 5.48
C ALA A 22 3.50 -5.94 6.90
N LEU A 23 2.95 -5.07 7.78
CA LEU A 23 2.48 -5.48 9.11
C LEU A 23 1.33 -6.50 9.03
N THR A 24 0.48 -6.38 8.02
CA THR A 24 -0.59 -7.35 7.78
C THR A 24 -0.02 -8.72 7.42
N VAL A 25 0.99 -8.79 6.55
CA VAL A 25 1.71 -10.04 6.26
C VAL A 25 2.27 -10.66 7.54
N ALA A 26 2.95 -9.86 8.37
CA ALA A 26 3.51 -10.33 9.65
C ALA A 26 2.43 -10.85 10.62
N ARG A 27 1.26 -10.20 10.68
CA ARG A 27 0.11 -10.66 11.46
C ARG A 27 -0.49 -11.94 10.89
N THR A 28 -0.52 -12.08 9.57
CA THR A 28 -1.03 -13.28 8.90
C THR A 28 -0.14 -14.49 9.21
N HIS A 29 1.19 -14.34 9.20
CA HIS A 29 2.11 -15.38 9.69
C HIS A 29 1.76 -15.87 11.10
N LYS A 30 1.49 -14.95 12.03
CA LYS A 30 1.07 -15.31 13.39
C LYS A 30 -0.27 -16.03 13.44
N ARG A 31 -1.22 -15.69 12.55
CA ARG A 31 -2.56 -16.29 12.49
C ARG A 31 -2.57 -17.69 11.87
N THR A 32 -1.79 -17.89 10.81
CA THR A 32 -1.72 -19.18 10.10
C THR A 32 -0.77 -20.18 10.76
N GLY A 33 0.03 -19.73 11.74
CA GLY A 33 1.02 -20.57 12.42
C GLY A 33 2.24 -20.91 11.55
N VAL A 34 2.31 -20.36 10.33
CA VAL A 34 3.45 -20.53 9.43
C VAL A 34 4.55 -19.58 9.88
N LEU A 35 5.60 -20.14 10.49
CA LEU A 35 6.77 -19.39 10.90
C LEU A 35 7.50 -18.82 9.66
N ALA A 36 7.93 -17.57 9.75
CA ALA A 36 8.89 -17.03 8.78
C ALA A 36 10.17 -17.91 8.81
N PRO A 37 10.84 -18.19 7.67
CA PRO A 37 10.72 -17.56 6.35
C PRO A 37 9.75 -18.24 5.37
N THR A 38 8.92 -19.19 5.82
CA THR A 38 8.06 -19.96 4.92
C THR A 38 6.93 -19.10 4.36
N MET A 39 6.87 -18.95 3.03
CA MET A 39 5.93 -18.06 2.33
C MET A 39 4.74 -18.82 1.70
N THR A 40 4.61 -20.11 1.99
CA THR A 40 3.60 -21.01 1.41
C THR A 40 2.94 -21.85 2.49
N GLY A 41 1.76 -22.40 2.20
CA GLY A 41 1.10 -23.39 3.06
C GLY A 41 -0.29 -22.99 3.54
N ASP A 42 -0.61 -21.70 3.59
CA ASP A 42 -1.97 -21.22 3.84
C ASP A 42 -2.43 -20.26 2.73
N PRO A 43 -3.59 -20.50 2.07
CA PRO A 43 -4.08 -19.65 1.00
C PRO A 43 -4.26 -18.18 1.38
N LEU A 44 -4.56 -17.87 2.65
CA LEU A 44 -4.70 -16.50 3.15
C LEU A 44 -3.34 -15.83 3.29
N LEU A 45 -2.32 -16.56 3.72
CA LEU A 45 -0.94 -16.07 3.75
C LEU A 45 -0.43 -15.75 2.34
N GLU A 46 -0.60 -16.67 1.38
CA GLU A 46 -0.16 -16.49 0.00
C GLU A 46 -0.83 -15.29 -0.68
N ARG A 47 -2.13 -15.10 -0.48
CA ARG A 47 -2.87 -13.92 -0.97
C ARG A 47 -2.35 -12.62 -0.37
N THR A 48 -2.08 -12.60 0.94
CA THR A 48 -1.59 -11.40 1.63
C THR A 48 -0.18 -11.03 1.15
N ILE A 49 0.70 -12.02 1.00
CA ILE A 49 2.07 -11.83 0.49
C ILE A 49 2.04 -11.33 -0.96
N ARG A 50 1.18 -11.89 -1.82
CA ARG A 50 1.04 -11.44 -3.20
C ARG A 50 0.54 -10.00 -3.30
N ALA A 51 -0.41 -9.61 -2.45
CA ALA A 51 -0.87 -8.22 -2.37
C ALA A 51 0.27 -7.27 -1.98
N ASN A 52 1.11 -7.66 -1.02
CA ASN A 52 2.31 -6.91 -0.62
C ASN A 52 3.33 -6.81 -1.76
N SER A 53 3.66 -7.92 -2.42
CA SER A 53 4.62 -7.96 -3.53
C SER A 53 4.18 -7.06 -4.68
N ASN A 54 2.93 -7.19 -5.13
CA ASN A 54 2.38 -6.34 -6.19
C ASN A 54 2.48 -4.85 -5.82
N SER A 55 2.16 -4.49 -4.57
CA SER A 55 2.23 -3.09 -4.13
C SER A 55 3.67 -2.55 -4.15
N ILE A 56 4.65 -3.38 -3.80
CA ILE A 56 6.08 -3.02 -3.84
C ILE A 56 6.59 -2.96 -5.27
N GLU A 57 6.16 -3.85 -6.16
CA GLU A 57 6.57 -3.86 -7.57
C GLU A 57 6.13 -2.59 -8.32
N TRP A 58 4.95 -2.05 -7.98
CA TRP A 58 4.47 -0.80 -8.56
C TRP A 58 5.12 0.46 -7.96
N LEU A 59 5.71 0.37 -6.77
CA LEU A 59 6.23 1.53 -6.04
C LEU A 59 7.38 2.25 -6.78
N PRO A 60 8.39 1.56 -7.35
CA PRO A 60 9.45 2.19 -8.14
C PRO A 60 8.99 2.87 -9.42
N ILE A 61 7.81 2.51 -9.94
CA ILE A 61 7.22 3.17 -11.12
C ILE A 61 6.44 4.39 -10.65
N PHE A 62 5.58 4.21 -9.65
CA PHE A 62 4.69 5.26 -9.15
C PHE A 62 5.42 6.45 -8.55
N LEU A 63 6.38 6.23 -7.63
CA LEU A 63 7.04 7.32 -6.92
C LEU A 63 7.78 8.27 -7.87
N PRO A 64 8.68 7.81 -8.75
CA PRO A 64 9.39 8.68 -9.67
C PRO A 64 8.45 9.38 -10.65
N SER A 65 7.45 8.67 -11.19
CA SER A 65 6.47 9.29 -12.10
C SER A 65 5.68 10.41 -11.42
N MET A 66 5.25 10.21 -10.17
CA MET A 66 4.53 11.23 -9.40
C MET A 66 5.41 12.47 -9.14
N TRP A 67 6.68 12.25 -8.76
CA TRP A 67 7.62 13.34 -8.49
C TRP A 67 8.00 14.11 -9.77
N LEU A 68 8.22 13.41 -10.89
CA LEU A 68 8.46 14.07 -12.18
C LEU A 68 7.24 14.90 -12.58
N PHE A 69 6.02 14.36 -12.46
CA PHE A 69 4.81 15.12 -12.76
C PHE A 69 4.62 16.34 -11.86
N ALA A 70 4.98 16.21 -10.57
CA ALA A 70 4.94 17.34 -9.63
C ALA A 70 5.91 18.46 -10.00
N VAL A 71 7.14 18.12 -10.42
CA VAL A 71 8.21 19.07 -10.75
C VAL A 71 7.96 19.76 -12.09
N TYR A 72 7.58 18.99 -13.12
CA TYR A 72 7.46 19.53 -14.48
C TYR A 72 6.08 20.12 -14.80
N TRP A 73 5.01 19.61 -14.18
CA TRP A 73 3.65 20.03 -14.51
C TRP A 73 3.00 20.78 -13.36
N SER A 74 2.56 20.07 -12.31
CA SER A 74 1.88 20.70 -11.18
C SER A 74 1.82 19.79 -9.95
N ALA A 75 2.27 20.31 -8.82
CA ALA A 75 2.23 19.61 -7.54
C ALA A 75 0.82 19.28 -7.01
N PRO A 76 -0.21 20.14 -7.14
CA PRO A 76 -1.57 19.81 -6.66
C PRO A 76 -2.19 18.61 -7.39
N TRP A 77 -2.04 18.56 -8.71
CA TRP A 77 -2.54 17.42 -9.50
C TRP A 77 -1.72 16.15 -9.24
N ALA A 78 -0.40 16.26 -9.06
CA ALA A 78 0.43 15.13 -8.65
C ALA A 78 -0.05 14.53 -7.31
N ALA A 79 -0.37 15.39 -6.34
CA ALA A 79 -0.92 14.95 -5.05
C ALA A 79 -2.31 14.32 -5.19
N ALA A 80 -3.21 14.88 -6.00
CA ALA A 80 -4.54 14.32 -6.24
C ALA A 80 -4.47 12.94 -6.91
N LEU A 81 -3.65 12.79 -7.94
CA LEU A 81 -3.44 11.50 -8.62
C LEU A 81 -2.74 10.48 -7.71
N GLY A 82 -1.82 10.92 -6.84
CA GLY A 82 -1.20 10.05 -5.86
C GLY A 82 -2.16 9.57 -4.78
N LEU A 83 -3.08 10.41 -4.33
CA LEU A 83 -4.18 10.00 -3.44
C LEU A 83 -5.13 9.01 -4.13
N LEU A 84 -5.45 9.23 -5.41
CA LEU A 84 -6.24 8.29 -6.19
C LEU A 84 -5.54 6.93 -6.27
N TRP A 85 -4.24 6.90 -6.51
CA TRP A 85 -3.46 5.66 -6.52
C TRP A 85 -3.46 4.94 -5.16
N ILE A 86 -3.30 5.68 -4.06
CA ILE A 86 -3.40 5.11 -2.69
C ILE A 86 -4.78 4.48 -2.45
N MET A 87 -5.85 5.00 -3.06
CA MET A 87 -7.18 4.41 -2.96
C MET A 87 -7.33 3.16 -3.85
N THR A 88 -6.62 3.04 -4.97
CA THR A 88 -6.78 1.93 -5.94
C THR A 88 -5.84 0.75 -5.69
N VAL A 89 -4.62 0.98 -5.20
CA VAL A 89 -3.66 -0.09 -4.88
C VAL A 89 -4.19 -1.11 -3.85
N PRO A 90 -4.93 -0.70 -2.81
CA PRO A 90 -5.61 -1.65 -1.92
C PRO A 90 -6.75 -2.42 -2.63
N VAL A 91 -7.30 -1.88 -3.72
CA VAL A 91 -8.50 -2.38 -4.42
C VAL A 91 -8.16 -3.41 -5.51
N GLY A 92 -6.93 -3.42 -6.03
CA GLY A 92 -6.46 -4.40 -7.03
C GLY A 92 -6.43 -5.87 -6.58
N THR A 93 -6.69 -6.14 -5.29
CA THR A 93 -6.95 -7.49 -4.77
C THR A 93 -8.32 -7.49 -4.09
N ALA A 94 -9.37 -7.58 -4.91
CA ALA A 94 -10.78 -7.52 -4.53
C ALA A 94 -11.24 -8.49 -3.40
N GLU A 95 -10.36 -9.36 -2.90
CA GLU A 95 -10.65 -10.29 -1.80
C GLU A 95 -9.83 -10.07 -0.50
N ALA A 96 -8.72 -9.32 -0.51
CA ALA A 96 -7.81 -9.29 0.64
C ALA A 96 -8.05 -8.12 1.61
N VAL A 97 -8.49 -6.96 1.11
CA VAL A 97 -8.52 -5.71 1.88
C VAL A 97 -9.91 -5.34 2.43
N PRO A 98 -11.05 -5.55 1.73
CA PRO A 98 -12.34 -5.10 2.23
C PRO A 98 -12.69 -5.71 3.60
N ARG A 99 -12.39 -6.99 3.83
CA ARG A 99 -12.72 -7.65 5.11
C ARG A 99 -11.75 -7.29 6.24
N LEU A 100 -10.48 -7.02 5.93
CA LEU A 100 -9.47 -6.77 6.97
C LEU A 100 -9.55 -5.34 7.51
N LEU A 101 -9.70 -4.34 6.64
CA LEU A 101 -9.97 -2.96 7.05
C LEU A 101 -11.34 -2.83 7.72
N TYR A 102 -12.36 -3.52 7.19
CA TYR A 102 -13.67 -3.60 7.86
C TYR A 102 -13.57 -4.24 9.25
N SER A 103 -12.74 -5.26 9.46
CA SER A 103 -12.57 -5.88 10.78
C SER A 103 -11.84 -5.00 11.80
N ILE A 104 -10.94 -4.14 11.33
CA ILE A 104 -10.18 -3.19 12.17
C ILE A 104 -11.07 -1.99 12.52
N PHE A 105 -11.83 -1.45 11.57
CA PHE A 105 -12.75 -0.33 11.80
C PHE A 105 -14.06 -0.73 12.50
N ARG A 106 -14.51 -1.98 12.42
CA ARG A 106 -15.72 -2.46 13.11
C ARG A 106 -15.48 -2.81 14.59
N ARG A 107 -14.22 -2.88 15.04
CA ARG A 107 -13.85 -3.18 16.43
C ARG A 107 -13.32 -1.95 17.19
N MET A 108 -13.31 -0.78 16.57
CA MET A 108 -13.30 0.52 17.24
C MET A 108 -14.73 1.05 17.25
#